data_AF-A0A3R6RS65-F1
#
_entry.id   AF-A0A3R6RS65-F1
#
_cell.length_a   1.000
_cell.length_b   1.000
_cell.length_c   1.000
_cell.angle_alpha   90.00
_cell.angle_beta   90.00
_cell.angle_gamma   90.00
#
_symmetry.space_group_name_H-M   'P 1'
#
loop_
_entity.id
_entity.type
_entity.pdbx_description
1 polymer ?
#
loop_
_entity_poly.entity_id
_entity_poly.type
_entity_poly.pdbx_seq_one_letter_code
_entity_poly.pdbx_strand_id
1 'polypeptide(L)'
;MLFDFGVGITLIIIGLLAVPFPMLISGYNILPKEKKEKVDIKGLSHLIRSWLVGMGVSLIIGSVLLELFGLQEIKGPFIGILLLGGCFLLLIKTNRYIP
;
A
#
# COMPACT_ATOMS: atom_id res chain seq x y z
N MET A 1 -0.95 4.53 18.97
CA MET A 1 -1.69 3.27 19.01
C MET A 1 -3.00 3.27 18.20
N LEU A 2 -4.18 3.69 18.69
CA LEU A 2 -5.47 3.46 17.98
C LEU A 2 -5.51 3.96 16.52
N PHE A 3 -4.98 5.15 16.26
CA PHE A 3 -4.88 5.72 14.92
C PHE A 3 -4.03 4.83 13.98
N ASP A 4 -2.89 4.35 14.46
CA ASP A 4 -1.95 3.52 13.70
C ASP A 4 -2.58 2.18 13.29
N PHE A 5 -3.37 1.59 14.18
CA PHE A 5 -4.18 0.41 13.88
C PHE A 5 -5.25 0.69 12.83
N GLY A 6 -5.98 1.81 12.96
CA GLY A 6 -6.99 2.20 11.98
C GLY A 6 -6.42 2.37 10.57
N VAL A 7 -5.28 3.05 10.45
CA VAL A 7 -4.57 3.22 9.18
C VAL A 7 -4.06 1.87 8.66
N GLY A 8 -3.42 1.06 9.52
CA GLY A 8 -2.85 -0.23 9.13
C GLY A 8 -3.91 -1.21 8.62
N ILE A 9 -5.03 -1.32 9.33
CA ILE A 9 -6.18 -2.14 8.93
C ILE A 9 -6.76 -1.64 7.60
N THR A 10 -6.90 -0.32 7.44
CA THR A 10 -7.39 0.28 6.19
C THR A 10 -6.50 -0.10 5.00
N LEU A 11 -5.17 -0.01 5.14
CA LEU A 11 -4.23 -0.42 4.10
C LEU A 11 -4.36 -1.90 3.75
N ILE A 12 -4.49 -2.77 4.76
CA ILE A 12 -4.68 -4.21 4.55
C ILE A 12 -5.97 -4.48 3.78
N ILE A 13 -7.09 -3.88 4.20
CA ILE A 13 -8.40 -4.08 3.54
C ILE A 13 -8.34 -3.61 2.09
N ILE A 14 -7.82 -2.40 1.83
CA ILE A 14 -7.70 -1.88 0.46
C ILE A 14 -6.80 -2.78 -0.39
N GLY A 15 -5.68 -3.23 0.16
CA GLY A 15 -4.79 -4.17 -0.51
C GLY A 15 -5.50 -5.47 -0.90
N LEU A 16 -6.24 -6.08 0.02
CA LEU A 16 -6.99 -7.30 -0.26
C LEU A 16 -8.08 -7.09 -1.32
N LEU A 17 -8.76 -5.94 -1.29
CA LEU A 17 -9.81 -5.59 -2.26
C LEU A 17 -9.27 -5.27 -3.66
N ALA A 18 -7.99 -4.89 -3.80
CA ALA A 18 -7.41 -4.52 -5.09
C ALA A 18 -7.41 -5.67 -6.12
N VAL A 19 -7.39 -6.93 -5.67
CA VAL A 19 -7.46 -8.11 -6.54
C VAL A 19 -8.87 -8.35 -7.10
N PRO A 20 -9.92 -8.51 -6.27
CA PRO A 20 -11.28 -8.69 -6.78
C PRO A 20 -11.86 -7.42 -7.43
N PHE A 21 -11.39 -6.23 -7.02
CA PHE A 21 -11.90 -4.95 -7.53
C PHE A 21 -10.77 -4.07 -8.08
N PRO A 22 -10.19 -4.39 -9.25
CA PRO A 22 -9.12 -3.58 -9.84
C PRO A 22 -9.55 -2.15 -10.20
N MET A 23 -10.86 -1.87 -10.25
CA MET A 23 -11.43 -0.53 -10.37
C MET A 23 -10.98 0.41 -9.23
N LEU A 24 -10.60 -0.12 -8.07
CA LEU A 24 -10.05 0.67 -6.96
C LEU A 24 -8.67 1.27 -7.27
N ILE A 25 -7.97 0.74 -8.28
CA ILE A 25 -6.69 1.26 -8.75
C ILE A 25 -7.01 2.45 -9.67
N SER A 26 -7.02 3.66 -9.11
CA SER A 26 -7.43 4.88 -9.83
C SER A 26 -6.70 5.06 -11.17
N GLY A 27 -5.38 4.82 -11.18
CA GLY A 27 -4.56 4.87 -12.39
C GLY A 27 -4.99 3.90 -13.48
N TYR A 28 -5.57 2.76 -13.14
CA TYR A 28 -6.17 1.82 -14.10
C TYR A 28 -7.60 2.21 -14.48
N ASN A 29 -8.38 2.71 -13.52
CA ASN A 29 -9.79 3.02 -13.72
C ASN A 29 -10.00 4.12 -14.76
N ILE A 30 -9.12 5.13 -14.79
CA ILE A 30 -9.20 6.29 -15.70
C ILE A 30 -8.57 6.04 -17.08
N LEU A 31 -7.94 4.90 -17.32
CA LEU A 31 -7.33 4.62 -18.63
C LEU A 31 -8.41 4.44 -19.70
N PRO A 32 -8.19 4.99 -20.92
CA PRO A 32 -9.03 4.65 -22.07
C PRO A 32 -8.92 3.16 -22.38
N LYS A 33 -9.99 2.58 -22.94
CA LYS A 33 -10.13 1.13 -23.17
C LYS A 33 -8.91 0.51 -23.85
N GLU A 34 -8.41 1.14 -24.90
CA GLU A 34 -7.25 0.69 -25.69
C GLU A 34 -5.95 0.55 -24.88
N LYS A 35 -5.74 1.42 -23.88
CA LYS A 35 -4.59 1.33 -22.96
C LYS A 35 -4.85 0.32 -21.85
N LYS A 36 -6.08 0.28 -21.37
CA LYS A 36 -6.54 -0.59 -20.28
C LYS A 36 -6.35 -2.07 -20.62
N GLU A 37 -6.59 -2.46 -21.87
CA GLU A 37 -6.38 -3.84 -22.37
C GLU A 37 -4.92 -4.28 -22.39
N LYS A 38 -3.98 -3.34 -22.44
CA LYS A 38 -2.53 -3.63 -22.47
C LYS A 38 -1.90 -3.71 -21.08
N VAL A 39 -2.64 -3.30 -20.03
CA VAL A 39 -2.17 -3.36 -18.64
C VAL A 39 -2.23 -4.80 -18.15
N ASP A 40 -1.13 -5.27 -17.53
CA ASP A 40 -1.16 -6.50 -16.75
C ASP A 40 -1.90 -6.26 -15.43
N ILE A 41 -3.22 -6.26 -15.49
CA ILE A 41 -4.08 -5.95 -14.34
C ILE A 41 -3.96 -7.01 -13.24
N LYS A 42 -3.66 -8.26 -13.60
CA LYS A 42 -3.46 -9.34 -12.64
C LYS A 42 -2.17 -9.11 -11.87
N GLY A 43 -1.05 -8.89 -12.56
CA GLY A 43 0.23 -8.58 -11.91
C GLY A 43 0.16 -7.29 -11.08
N LEU A 44 -0.46 -6.24 -11.62
CA LEU A 44 -0.62 -4.95 -10.95
C LEU A 44 -1.43 -5.07 -9.66
N SER A 45 -2.59 -5.73 -9.70
CA SER A 45 -3.45 -5.89 -8.52
C SER A 45 -2.80 -6.77 -7.45
N HIS A 46 -2.07 -7.82 -7.84
CA HIS A 46 -1.30 -8.64 -6.89
C HIS A 46 -0.14 -7.87 -6.26
N LEU A 47 0.58 -7.05 -7.03
CA LEU A 47 1.61 -6.15 -6.51
C LEU A 47 0.99 -5.22 -5.46
N ILE A 48 -0.06 -4.47 -5.83
CA ILE A 48 -0.73 -3.52 -4.95
C ILE A 48 -1.24 -4.21 -3.68
N ARG A 49 -1.85 -5.40 -3.79
CA ARG A 49 -2.27 -6.19 -2.62
C ARG A 49 -1.11 -6.47 -1.69
N SER A 50 -0.06 -7.11 -2.20
CA SER A 50 1.08 -7.51 -1.36
C SER A 50 1.78 -6.31 -0.72
N TRP A 51 1.85 -5.20 -1.46
CA TRP A 51 2.49 -3.97 -0.99
C TRP A 51 1.69 -3.28 0.10
N LEU A 52 0.39 -3.03 -0.12
CA LEU A 52 -0.46 -2.36 0.85
C LEU A 52 -0.67 -3.21 2.12
N VAL A 53 -0.83 -4.54 1.97
CA VAL A 53 -0.88 -5.46 3.11
C VAL A 53 0.45 -5.43 3.87
N GLY A 54 1.59 -5.48 3.18
CA GLY A 54 2.90 -5.40 3.80
C GLY A 54 3.10 -4.09 4.57
N MET A 55 2.71 -2.96 3.99
CA MET A 55 2.76 -1.65 4.65
C MET A 55 1.85 -1.59 5.87
N GLY A 56 0.61 -2.06 5.77
CA GLY A 56 -0.34 -2.07 6.89
C GLY A 56 0.12 -2.96 8.05
N VAL A 57 0.63 -4.15 7.75
CA VAL A 57 1.22 -5.05 8.76
C VAL A 57 2.45 -4.43 9.41
N SER A 58 3.34 -3.83 8.60
CA SER A 58 4.55 -3.16 9.09
C SER A 58 4.23 -1.98 9.99
N LEU A 59 3.17 -1.21 9.66
CA LEU A 59 2.71 -0.09 10.47
C LEU A 59 2.22 -0.55 11.85
N ILE A 60 1.40 -1.60 11.88
CA ILE A 60 0.84 -2.16 13.13
C ILE A 60 1.96 -2.73 13.99
N ILE A 61 2.76 -3.65 13.45
CA ILE A 61 3.84 -4.31 14.20
C ILE A 61 4.89 -3.28 14.63
N GLY A 62 5.32 -2.42 13.72
CA GLY A 62 6.30 -1.38 14.01
C GLY A 62 5.85 -0.44 15.11
N SER A 63 4.60 0.03 15.06
CA SER A 63 4.04 0.90 16.11
C SER A 63 4.00 0.20 17.48
N VAL A 64 3.59 -1.07 17.53
CA VAL A 64 3.58 -1.86 18.77
C VAL A 64 4.99 -2.03 19.32
N LEU A 65 5.96 -2.41 18.48
CA LEU A 65 7.35 -2.60 18.91
C LEU A 65 7.96 -1.30 19.43
N LEU A 66 7.76 -0.18 18.73
CA LEU A 66 8.27 1.12 19.17
C LEU A 66 7.70 1.54 20.53
N GLU A 67 6.41 1.29 20.76
CA GLU A 67 5.80 1.58 22.07
C GLU A 67 6.32 0.62 23.16
N LEU A 68 6.48 -0.68 22.86
CA LEU A 68 7.03 -1.67 23.78
C LEU A 68 8.47 -1.38 24.21
N PHE A 69 9.31 -0.88 23.30
CA PHE A 69 10.70 -0.53 23.58
C PHE A 69 10.91 0.91 24.07
N GLY A 70 9.83 1.69 24.27
CA GLY A 70 9.91 3.08 24.71
C GLY A 70 10.50 4.04 23.66
N LEU A 71 10.52 3.65 22.39
CA LEU A 71 11.09 4.41 21.27
C LEU A 71 10.03 5.29 20.59
N GLN A 72 9.26 6.02 21.39
CA GLN A 72 8.10 6.80 20.90
C GLN A 72 8.52 7.98 20.03
N GLU A 73 9.69 8.56 20.31
CA GLU A 73 10.27 9.69 19.57
C GLU A 73 10.50 9.39 18.09
N ILE A 74 10.80 8.13 17.73
CA ILE A 74 11.06 7.74 16.35
C ILE A 74 9.79 7.29 15.61
N LYS A 75 8.65 7.20 16.29
CA LYS A 75 7.40 6.71 15.69
C LYS A 75 6.91 7.61 14.56
N GLY A 76 6.94 8.94 14.75
CA GLY A 76 6.54 9.90 13.71
C GLY A 76 7.37 9.73 12.41
N PRO A 77 8.72 9.82 12.49
CA PRO A 77 9.58 9.56 11.35
C PRO A 77 9.40 8.18 10.72
N PHE A 78 9.24 7.12 11.54
CA PHE A 78 8.98 5.76 11.06
C PHE A 78 7.71 5.70 10.19
N ILE A 79 6.59 6.23 10.68
CA ILE A 79 5.32 6.26 9.95
C ILE A 79 5.46 7.08 8.66
N GLY A 80 6.09 8.25 8.74
CA GLY A 80 6.31 9.11 7.58
C GLY A 80 7.10 8.43 6.48
N ILE A 81 8.22 7.79 6.83
CA ILE A 81 9.07 7.05 5.89
C ILE A 81 8.32 5.84 5.32
N LEU A 82 7.64 5.07 6.17
CA LEU A 82 6.90 3.89 5.73
C LEU A 82 5.82 4.24 4.72
N LEU A 83 5.02 5.28 4.99
CA LEU A 83 3.91 5.67 4.11
C LEU A 83 4.42 6.37 2.85
N LEU A 84 5.22 7.42 2.98
CA LEU A 84 5.69 8.20 1.82
C LEU A 84 6.67 7.40 0.97
N GLY A 85 7.68 6.78 1.60
CA GLY A 85 8.65 5.94 0.92
C GLY A 85 8.01 4.68 0.34
N GLY A 86 7.10 4.04 1.09
CA GLY A 86 6.34 2.90 0.61
C GLY A 86 5.50 3.22 -0.63
N CYS A 87 4.78 4.34 -0.63
CA CYS A 87 4.02 4.81 -1.79
C CYS A 87 4.92 5.15 -2.98
N PHE A 88 6.04 5.84 -2.75
CA PHE A 88 6.98 6.20 -3.82
C PHE A 88 7.57 4.95 -4.49
N LEU A 89 8.01 3.96 -3.70
CA LEU A 89 8.51 2.69 -4.22
C LEU A 89 7.42 1.89 -4.95
N LEU A 90 6.16 1.94 -4.47
CA LEU A 90 5.04 1.32 -5.16
C LEU A 90 4.86 1.91 -6.56
N LEU A 91 4.86 3.23 -6.69
CA LEU A 91 4.71 3.92 -7.99
C LEU A 91 5.78 3.47 -8.99
N ILE A 92 7.04 3.37 -8.56
CA ILE A 92 8.12 2.88 -9.42
C ILE A 92 7.88 1.43 -9.83
N LYS A 93 7.42 0.57 -8.90
CA LYS A 93 7.14 -0.84 -9.19
C LYS A 93 5.94 -1.03 -10.11
N THR A 94 4.92 -0.18 -10.02
CA THR A 94 3.73 -0.27 -10.87
C THR A 94 4.03 -0.02 -12.35
N ASN A 95 5.08 0.75 -12.68
CA ASN A 95 5.49 1.00 -14.06
C ASN A 95 5.88 -0.27 -14.83
N ARG A 96 6.18 -1.38 -14.14
CA ARG A 96 6.45 -2.67 -14.81
C ARG A 96 5.21 -3.32 -15.41
N TYR A 97 4.02 -2.88 -14.99
CA TYR A 97 2.73 -3.48 -15.34
C TYR A 97 1.88 -2.57 -16.24
N ILE A 98 2.30 -1.31 -16.41
CA ILE A 98 1.63 -0.31 -17.25
C ILE A 98 2.56 -0.01 -18.43
N PRO A 99 2.15 -0.31 -19.68
CA PRO A 99 2.93 -0.05 -20.88
C PRO A 99 2.92 1.43 -21.32
#